data_AF-A0A7C8AK40-F1
#
_entry.id   AF-A0A7C8AK40-F1
#
_cell.length_a   1.000
_cell.length_b   1.000
_cell.length_c   1.000
_cell.angle_alpha   90.00
_cell.angle_beta   90.00
_cell.angle_gamma   90.00
#
_symmetry.space_group_name_H-M   'P 1'
#
loop_
_entity.id
_entity.type
_entity.pdbx_description
1 polymer ?
#
loop_
_entity_poly.entity_id
_entity_poly.type
_entity_poly.pdbx_seq_one_letter_code
_entity_poly.pdbx_strand_id
1 'polypeptide(L)'
;MAETQTEPIAELVTEIRSLRLVIQYESQVRRKYDQPLTREQAAEYLGVHKDTLYGWAVEEGRIAYSRLGDGTKASLRFIKKDLDEFVDHHRVPAVEETRARKS
;
A
#
# COMPACT_ATOMS: atom_id res chain seq x y z
N MET A 1 32.78 -44.81 4.44
CA MET A 1 32.00 -44.05 5.44
C MET A 1 31.68 -42.72 4.80
N ALA A 2 30.46 -42.57 4.28
CA ALA A 2 30.04 -41.42 3.48
C ALA A 2 28.74 -40.87 4.07
N GLU A 3 28.82 -40.38 5.30
CA GLU A 3 27.71 -39.74 6.00
C GLU A 3 28.30 -38.47 6.61
N THR A 4 28.14 -37.31 5.94
CA THR A 4 28.50 -36.02 6.57
C THR A 4 28.07 -34.77 5.81
N GLN A 5 27.49 -34.87 4.61
CA GLN A 5 27.04 -33.66 3.87
C GLN A 5 25.53 -33.57 3.66
N THR A 6 24.76 -34.63 3.91
CA THR A 6 23.32 -34.67 3.63
C THR A 6 22.48 -33.83 4.61
N GLU A 7 22.85 -33.79 5.89
CA GLU A 7 22.13 -33.01 6.91
C GLU A 7 22.21 -31.49 6.71
N PRO A 8 23.39 -30.86 6.57
CA PRO A 8 23.48 -29.42 6.35
C PRO A 8 22.84 -28.99 5.02
N ILE A 9 22.88 -29.86 3.99
CA ILE A 9 22.19 -29.60 2.73
C ILE A 9 20.66 -29.66 2.92
N ALA A 10 20.15 -30.62 3.70
CA ALA A 10 18.72 -30.73 3.97
C ALA A 10 18.18 -29.53 4.77
N GLU A 11 18.97 -29.02 5.72
CA GLU A 11 18.64 -27.82 6.49
C GLU A 11 18.60 -26.57 5.58
N LEU A 12 19.64 -26.37 4.76
CA LEU A 12 19.68 -25.28 3.78
C LEU A 12 18.51 -25.34 2.78
N VAL A 13 18.15 -26.54 2.30
CA VAL A 13 17.00 -26.72 1.40
C VAL A 13 15.69 -26.33 2.11
N THR A 14 15.57 -26.62 3.39
CA THR A 14 14.40 -26.25 4.20
C THR A 14 14.33 -24.74 4.39
N GLU A 15 15.44 -24.09 4.70
CA GLU A 15 15.52 -22.64 4.85
C GLU A 15 15.19 -21.91 3.54
N ILE A 16 15.75 -22.36 2.41
CA ILE A 16 15.45 -21.79 1.08
C ILE A 16 13.96 -21.92 0.74
N ARG A 17 13.31 -23.02 1.10
CA ARG A 17 11.85 -23.20 0.89
C ARG A 17 11.05 -22.22 1.74
N SER A 18 11.42 -22.03 3.00
CA SER A 18 10.79 -21.06 3.89
C SER A 18 10.95 -19.63 3.37
N LEU A 19 12.15 -19.24 2.94
CA LEU A 19 12.40 -17.93 2.34
C LEU A 19 11.58 -17.72 1.06
N ARG A 20 11.47 -18.73 0.20
CA ARG A 20 10.61 -18.67 -0.99
C ARG A 20 9.15 -18.42 -0.64
N LEU A 21 8.63 -19.07 0.41
CA LEU A 21 7.25 -18.87 0.87
C LEU A 21 7.03 -17.44 1.36
N VAL A 22 7.96 -16.90 2.16
CA VAL A 22 7.90 -15.51 2.63
C VAL A 22 7.90 -14.53 1.45
N ILE A 23 8.86 -14.67 0.53
CA ILE A 23 8.96 -13.79 -0.66
C ILE A 23 7.68 -13.86 -1.51
N GLN A 24 7.12 -15.06 -1.71
CA GLN A 24 5.88 -15.22 -2.46
C GLN A 24 4.70 -14.55 -1.76
N TYR A 25 4.56 -14.74 -0.45
CA TYR A 25 3.53 -14.12 0.35
C TYR A 25 3.64 -12.59 0.29
N GLU A 26 4.81 -12.03 0.57
CA GLU A 26 5.05 -10.59 0.49
C GLU A 26 4.78 -10.04 -0.91
N SER A 27 5.16 -10.78 -1.95
CA SER A 27 4.90 -10.39 -3.34
C SER A 27 3.39 -10.37 -3.65
N GLN A 28 2.63 -11.35 -3.18
CA GLN A 28 1.17 -11.39 -3.35
C GLN A 28 0.48 -10.28 -2.57
N VAL A 29 0.94 -10.04 -1.34
CA VAL A 29 0.43 -8.98 -0.48
C VAL A 29 0.69 -7.62 -1.14
N ARG A 30 1.93 -7.32 -1.54
CA ARG A 30 2.29 -6.08 -2.25
C ARG A 30 1.45 -5.87 -3.52
N ARG A 31 1.27 -6.92 -4.35
CA ARG A 31 0.40 -6.85 -5.54
C ARG A 31 -1.05 -6.50 -5.21
N LYS A 32 -1.56 -6.94 -4.06
CA LYS A 32 -2.92 -6.59 -3.60
C LYS A 32 -3.00 -5.16 -3.05
N TYR A 33 -1.93 -4.64 -2.47
CA TYR A 33 -1.85 -3.26 -2.00
C TYR A 33 -1.69 -2.25 -3.14
N ASP A 34 -0.98 -2.61 -4.21
CA ASP A 34 -0.77 -1.76 -5.39
C ASP A 34 -1.93 -1.80 -6.39
N GLN A 35 -3.01 -2.54 -6.11
CA GLN A 35 -4.14 -2.60 -7.02
C GLN A 35 -4.86 -1.24 -7.07
N PRO A 36 -5.00 -0.60 -8.25
CA PRO A 36 -5.67 0.69 -8.34
C PRO A 36 -7.14 0.59 -7.92
N LEU A 37 -7.52 1.42 -6.96
CA LEU A 37 -8.87 1.52 -6.42
C LEU A 37 -9.75 2.39 -7.31
N THR A 38 -11.03 2.05 -7.40
CA THR A 38 -12.04 2.98 -7.95
C THR A 38 -12.27 4.15 -7.00
N ARG A 39 -12.96 5.19 -7.47
CA ARG A 39 -13.36 6.32 -6.62
C ARG A 39 -14.15 5.87 -5.39
N GLU A 40 -15.08 4.94 -5.58
CA GLU A 40 -15.92 4.41 -4.50
C GLU A 40 -15.08 3.66 -3.46
N GLN A 41 -14.17 2.79 -3.92
CA GLN A 41 -13.28 2.04 -3.04
C GLN A 41 -12.28 2.93 -2.30
N ALA A 42 -11.74 3.96 -2.96
CA ALA A 42 -10.82 4.90 -2.35
C ALA A 42 -11.52 5.80 -1.31
N ALA A 43 -12.77 6.20 -1.57
CA ALA A 43 -13.58 6.97 -0.62
C ALA A 43 -13.91 6.13 0.62
N GLU A 44 -14.28 4.86 0.43
CA GLU A 44 -14.47 3.90 1.51
C GLU A 44 -13.18 3.68 2.31
N TYR A 45 -12.03 3.53 1.63
CA TYR A 45 -10.73 3.35 2.27
C TYR A 45 -10.35 4.53 3.18
N LEU A 46 -10.61 5.76 2.73
CA LEU A 46 -10.36 6.98 3.52
C LEU A 46 -11.46 7.29 4.54
N GLY A 47 -12.60 6.59 4.50
CA GLY A 47 -13.74 6.86 5.38
C GLY A 47 -14.45 8.18 5.06
N VAL A 48 -14.45 8.62 3.80
CA VAL A 48 -15.05 9.89 3.35
C VAL A 48 -16.09 9.70 2.26
N HIS A 49 -16.87 10.74 1.97
CA HIS A 49 -17.81 10.69 0.85
C HIS A 49 -17.08 10.78 -0.50
N LYS A 50 -17.59 10.08 -1.51
CA LYS A 50 -17.00 10.02 -2.88
C LYS A 50 -16.85 11.39 -3.54
N ASP A 51 -17.76 12.32 -3.26
CA ASP A 51 -17.72 13.67 -3.83
C ASP A 51 -16.67 14.54 -3.11
N THR A 52 -16.45 14.31 -1.82
CA THR A 52 -15.34 14.92 -1.07
C THR A 52 -14.00 14.48 -1.64
N LEU A 53 -13.83 13.18 -1.88
CA LEU A 53 -12.64 12.65 -2.54
C LEU A 53 -12.45 13.25 -3.95
N TYR A 54 -13.55 13.41 -4.70
CA TYR A 54 -13.50 14.03 -6.02
C TYR A 54 -13.02 15.48 -5.95
N GLY A 55 -13.56 16.29 -5.02
CA GLY A 55 -13.11 17.66 -4.79
C GLY A 55 -11.62 17.72 -4.47
N TRP A 56 -11.16 16.91 -3.50
CA TRP A 56 -9.74 16.88 -3.13
C TRP A 56 -8.82 16.47 -4.27
N ALA A 57 -9.22 15.48 -5.08
CA ALA A 57 -8.38 14.97 -6.16
C ALA A 57 -8.41 15.88 -7.39
N VAL A 58 -9.58 16.25 -7.88
CA VAL A 58 -9.77 16.88 -9.18
C VAL A 58 -9.82 18.40 -9.10
N GLU A 59 -10.48 18.95 -8.09
CA GLU A 59 -10.67 20.40 -7.96
C GLU A 59 -9.50 21.04 -7.20
N GLU A 60 -9.05 20.41 -6.12
CA GLU A 60 -7.96 20.92 -5.27
C GLU A 60 -6.59 20.35 -5.65
N GLY A 61 -6.53 19.25 -6.41
CA GLY A 61 -5.26 18.64 -6.84
C GLY A 61 -4.41 18.07 -5.70
N ARG A 62 -5.01 17.72 -4.56
CA ARG A 62 -4.31 17.31 -3.33
C ARG A 62 -3.98 15.83 -3.25
N ILE A 63 -4.65 15.01 -4.07
CA ILE A 63 -4.49 13.56 -4.09
C ILE A 63 -4.17 13.14 -5.53
N ALA A 64 -3.09 12.38 -5.70
CA ALA A 64 -2.71 11.85 -7.00
C ALA A 64 -3.73 10.80 -7.47
N TYR A 65 -4.02 10.82 -8.77
CA TYR A 65 -4.91 9.86 -9.40
C TYR A 65 -4.49 9.59 -10.84
N SER A 66 -4.88 8.42 -11.34
CA SER A 66 -4.80 8.05 -12.74
C SER A 66 -6.18 8.14 -13.38
N ARG A 67 -6.26 8.69 -14.59
CA ARG A 67 -7.48 8.76 -15.38
C ARG A 67 -7.47 7.65 -16.41
N LEU A 68 -8.44 6.74 -16.36
CA LEU A 68 -8.56 5.62 -17.28
C LEU A 68 -9.70 5.86 -18.28
N GLY A 69 -9.36 5.98 -19.55
CA GLY A 69 -10.29 6.26 -20.66
C GLY A 69 -10.40 7.75 -21.01
N ASP A 70 -11.11 8.04 -22.10
CA ASP A 70 -11.18 9.37 -22.70
C ASP A 70 -12.49 10.11 -22.39
N GLY A 71 -12.41 11.45 -22.35
CA GLY A 71 -13.57 12.33 -22.25
C GLY A 71 -14.36 12.21 -20.94
N THR A 72 -15.69 12.32 -21.04
CA THR A 72 -16.62 12.37 -19.89
C THR A 72 -16.84 11.03 -19.20
N LYS A 73 -16.44 9.91 -19.81
CA LYS A 73 -16.56 8.55 -19.25
C LYS A 73 -15.29 8.07 -18.54
N ALA A 74 -14.26 8.91 -18.50
CA ALA A 74 -13.01 8.54 -17.89
C ALA A 74 -13.19 8.21 -16.40
N SER A 75 -12.73 7.04 -15.99
CA SER A 75 -12.82 6.58 -14.61
C SER A 75 -11.57 6.97 -13.84
N LEU A 76 -11.75 7.48 -12.62
CA LEU A 76 -10.63 7.76 -11.73
C LEU A 76 -10.14 6.49 -11.06
N ARG A 77 -8.81 6.39 -10.91
CA ARG A 77 -8.10 5.30 -10.26
C ARG A 77 -7.10 5.86 -9.26
N PHE A 78 -7.09 5.30 -8.07
CA PHE A 78 -6.26 5.77 -6.94
C PHE A 78 -5.36 4.64 -6.47
N ILE A 79 -4.10 4.95 -6.16
CA ILE A 79 -3.17 3.98 -5.58
C ILE A 79 -3.18 4.18 -4.08
N LYS A 80 -3.27 3.10 -3.30
CA LYS A 80 -3.32 3.18 -1.82
C LYS A 80 -2.15 3.95 -1.23
N LYS A 81 -0.95 3.76 -1.76
CA LYS A 81 0.24 4.48 -1.34
C LYS A 81 0.05 6.00 -1.38
N ASP A 82 -0.54 6.54 -2.45
CA ASP A 82 -0.78 7.98 -2.58
C ASP A 82 -1.86 8.47 -1.61
N LEU A 83 -2.84 7.62 -1.31
CA LEU A 83 -3.87 7.90 -0.30
C LEU A 83 -3.26 7.93 1.12
N ASP A 84 -2.37 6.98 1.42
CA ASP A 84 -1.66 6.91 2.70
C ASP A 84 -0.74 8.13 2.88
N GLU A 85 0.02 8.50 1.84
CA GLU A 85 0.85 9.72 1.85
C GLU A 85 0.01 10.99 2.07
N PHE A 86 -1.18 11.07 1.45
CA PHE A 86 -2.09 12.17 1.69
C PHE A 86 -2.55 12.23 3.16
N VAL A 87 -2.90 11.09 3.75
CA VAL A 87 -3.31 11.01 5.16
C VAL A 87 -2.15 11.42 6.07
N ASP A 88 -0.95 10.89 5.83
CA ASP A 88 0.23 11.20 6.64
C ASP A 88 0.59 12.68 6.61
N HIS A 89 0.47 13.34 5.46
CA HIS A 89 0.72 14.78 5.32
C HIS A 89 -0.34 15.66 6.00
N HIS A 90 -1.58 15.18 6.13
CA HIS A 90 -2.70 15.93 6.70
C HIS A 90 -3.11 15.48 8.10
N ARG A 91 -2.37 14.52 8.66
CA ARG A 91 -2.57 14.05 10.02
C ARG A 91 -2.17 15.17 10.98
N VAL A 92 -3.14 15.67 11.76
CA VAL A 92 -2.83 16.52 12.89
C VAL A 92 -2.16 15.64 13.96
N PRO A 93 -0.91 15.91 14.37
CA PRO A 93 -0.25 15.10 15.37
C PRO A 93 -1.05 15.16 16.67
N ALA A 94 -1.28 13.98 17.27
CA ALA A 94 -1.90 13.92 18.58
C ALA A 94 -0.98 14.61 19.60
N VAL A 95 -1.57 15.23 20.63
CA VAL A 95 -0.87 16.03 21.65
C VAL A 95 0.26 15.26 22.36
N GLU A 96 0.27 13.93 22.33
CA GLU A 96 1.36 13.12 22.88
C GLU A 96 2.65 13.09 22.03
N GLU A 97 2.57 13.25 20.70
CA GLU A 97 3.77 13.25 19.83
C GLU A 97 4.55 14.57 19.88
N THR A 98 3.94 15.66 20.35
CA THR A 98 4.63 16.96 20.49
C THR A 98 5.58 17.02 21.68
N ARG A 99 5.51 16.09 22.64
CA ARG A 99 6.47 16.00 23.75
C ARG A 99 7.77 15.30 23.37
N ALA A 100 7.75 14.37 22.42
CA ALA A 100 8.92 13.57 22.06
C ALA A 100 9.95 14.31 21.17
N ARG A 101 9.56 15.41 20.51
CA ARG A 101 10.48 16.20 19.65
C ARG A 101 11.18 17.35 20.39
N LYS A 102 10.96 17.50 21.71
CA LYS A 102 11.55 18.56 22.55
C LYS A 102 12.34 18.03 23.75
N SER A 103 12.71 16.75 23.77
CA SER A 103 13.66 16.19 24.75
C SER A 103 14.88 15.62 24.06
#